data_AF-A0A8B9ALF5-F1
#
_entry.id   AF-A0A8B9ALF5-F1
#
_cell.length_a   1.000
_cell.length_b   1.000
_cell.length_c   1.000
_cell.angle_alpha   90.00
_cell.angle_beta   90.00
_cell.angle_gamma   90.00
#
_symmetry.space_group_name_H-M   'P 1'
#
loop_
_entity.id
_entity.type
_entity.pdbx_description
1 polymer ?
#
loop_
_entity_poly.entity_id
_entity_poly.type
_entity_poly.pdbx_seq_one_letter_code
_entity_poly.pdbx_strand_id
1 'polypeptide(L)'
;MGRAPALLSFLLHILFLLGRVRCSAVAALGRRLPPSTDGVCARLIRPLGYPCSEHAVETEDGYILSVQHIPYGRRALAKKSGPPIFLQHGLFQGGDTWFMNSAEESLGFILADSGFDVWVGNVRGTHWSYGHVTLSENDKAFWDWSWQELAQYDLLAMIGYVYSATNSKIFYVGHSQGTIMALAAFTMPNVVQMIESAALLCPISYLDHISSRFVLRAVGLHLDQLLLTIGIHQLNFRSNMGIQILDSVCDGHMDCNNLLAAITGPLNRYRDPCRSAPFGFPNRGKLLLQWVSRKLLPGVRTSSIIHKKPEPSFSNDPHRHLCKV
;
A
#
# COMPACT_ATOMS: atom_id res chain seq x y z
N MET A 1 -12.96 16.56 60.67
CA MET A 1 -13.27 16.28 59.24
C MET A 1 -12.29 17.05 58.36
N GLY A 2 -11.93 16.54 57.17
CA GLY A 2 -11.36 17.36 56.07
C GLY A 2 -9.84 17.52 55.96
N ARG A 3 -9.09 16.46 55.59
CA ARG A 3 -7.73 16.55 54.98
C ARG A 3 -7.45 15.46 53.91
N ALA A 4 -8.46 15.05 53.13
CA ALA A 4 -8.33 14.03 52.09
C ALA A 4 -8.21 14.49 50.61
N PRO A 5 -8.67 15.70 50.16
CA PRO A 5 -8.81 15.95 48.72
C PRO A 5 -7.49 16.25 48.00
N ALA A 6 -6.48 16.78 48.69
CA ALA A 6 -5.22 17.22 48.07
C ALA A 6 -4.36 16.04 47.56
N LEU A 7 -4.26 14.95 48.34
CA LEU A 7 -3.49 13.75 47.97
C LEU A 7 -4.06 13.06 46.73
N LEU A 8 -5.39 12.98 46.62
CA LEU A 8 -6.06 12.38 45.47
C LEU A 8 -5.84 13.22 44.19
N SER A 9 -5.93 14.55 44.30
CA SER A 9 -5.65 15.47 43.18
C SER A 9 -4.18 15.41 42.73
N PHE A 10 -3.25 15.26 43.66
CA PHE A 10 -1.81 15.15 43.36
C PHE A 10 -1.47 13.81 42.68
N LEU A 11 -2.06 12.70 43.16
CA LEU A 11 -1.96 11.39 42.50
C LEU A 11 -2.58 11.40 41.10
N LEU A 12 -3.73 12.05 40.91
CA LEU A 12 -4.34 12.25 39.59
C LEU A 12 -3.46 13.08 38.65
N HIS A 13 -2.77 14.11 39.15
CA HIS A 13 -1.80 14.88 38.35
C HIS A 13 -0.56 14.06 38.00
N ILE A 14 -0.05 13.23 38.92
CA ILE A 14 1.06 12.31 38.64
C ILE A 14 0.62 11.27 37.59
N LEU A 15 -0.58 10.71 37.69
CA LEU A 15 -1.16 9.82 36.67
C LEU A 15 -1.37 10.53 35.31
N PHE A 16 -1.73 11.82 35.30
CA PHE A 16 -1.82 12.60 34.05
C PHE A 16 -0.45 12.92 33.44
N LEU A 17 0.59 13.11 34.26
CA LEU A 17 1.96 13.36 33.83
C LEU A 17 2.65 12.08 33.35
N LEU A 18 2.40 10.94 34.00
CA LEU A 18 2.80 9.60 33.55
C LEU A 18 1.97 9.12 32.35
N GLY A 19 0.72 9.60 32.23
CA GLY A 19 -0.17 9.40 31.09
C GLY A 19 0.26 10.14 29.82
N ARG A 20 1.28 11.00 29.88
CA ARG A 20 2.06 11.39 28.70
C ARG A 20 2.95 10.23 28.28
N VAL A 21 2.32 9.18 27.76
CA VAL A 21 2.97 8.17 26.94
C VAL A 21 3.79 8.92 25.91
N ARG A 22 5.12 8.84 26.00
CA ARG A 22 5.99 9.31 24.92
C ARG A 22 5.51 8.59 23.67
N CYS A 23 5.14 9.35 22.63
CA CYS A 23 5.01 8.82 21.29
C CYS A 23 6.42 8.44 20.84
N SER A 24 6.90 7.29 21.32
CA SER A 24 8.12 6.68 20.84
C SER A 24 7.86 6.37 19.38
N ALA A 25 8.51 7.11 18.49
CA ALA A 25 8.54 6.76 17.09
C ALA A 25 8.96 5.29 17.00
N VAL A 26 8.09 4.45 16.43
CA VAL A 26 8.40 3.03 16.24
C VAL A 26 9.54 3.00 15.24
N ALA A 27 10.75 2.78 15.75
CA ALA A 27 11.94 2.66 14.93
C ALA A 27 11.85 1.34 14.16
N ALA A 28 11.23 1.41 12.98
CA ALA A 28 11.05 0.26 12.10
C ALA A 28 12.41 -0.36 11.79
N LEU A 29 12.56 -1.64 12.11
CA LEU A 29 13.81 -2.36 11.92
C LEU A 29 14.04 -2.57 10.43
N GLY A 30 14.97 -1.81 9.86
CA GLY A 30 15.32 -1.92 8.45
C GLY A 30 16.82 -1.84 8.21
N ARG A 31 17.25 -2.48 7.12
CA ARG A 31 18.66 -2.48 6.71
C ARG A 31 18.79 -2.40 5.20
N ARG A 32 19.79 -1.64 4.74
CA ARG A 32 20.24 -1.68 3.36
C ARG A 32 20.81 -3.06 3.04
N LEU A 33 20.41 -3.62 1.91
CA LEU A 33 20.90 -4.91 1.41
C LEU A 33 22.17 -4.71 0.55
N PRO A 34 23.04 -5.73 0.46
CA PRO A 34 24.15 -5.72 -0.49
C PRO A 34 23.63 -5.62 -1.93
N PRO A 35 24.42 -5.10 -2.90
CA PRO A 35 24.00 -5.01 -4.29
C PRO A 35 23.66 -6.38 -4.88
N SER A 36 22.37 -6.56 -5.16
CA SER A 36 21.82 -7.69 -5.90
C SER A 36 22.09 -7.55 -7.42
N THR A 37 22.26 -8.68 -8.10
CA THR A 37 22.09 -8.80 -9.57
C THR A 37 20.63 -9.08 -9.95
N ASP A 38 19.80 -9.48 -8.98
CA ASP A 38 18.39 -9.78 -9.14
C ASP A 38 17.55 -8.94 -8.17
N GLY A 39 16.70 -8.07 -8.72
CA GLY A 39 15.93 -7.07 -7.98
C GLY A 39 15.45 -5.93 -8.88
N VAL A 40 14.53 -5.09 -8.39
CA VAL A 40 14.00 -3.92 -9.13
C VAL A 40 15.15 -2.96 -9.47
N CYS A 41 16.07 -2.73 -8.53
CA CYS A 41 17.21 -1.86 -8.75
C CYS A 41 18.12 -2.38 -9.88
N ALA A 42 18.39 -3.69 -9.90
CA ALA A 42 19.30 -4.30 -10.85
C ALA A 42 18.69 -4.44 -12.25
N ARG A 43 17.40 -4.82 -12.33
CA ARG A 43 16.72 -5.12 -13.61
C ARG A 43 16.19 -3.88 -14.34
N LEU A 44 15.74 -2.85 -13.63
CA LEU A 44 15.02 -1.70 -14.23
C LEU A 44 15.73 -0.35 -14.05
N ILE A 45 16.30 -0.08 -12.87
CA ILE A 45 16.71 1.29 -12.50
C ILE A 45 18.19 1.56 -12.84
N ARG A 46 19.12 0.71 -12.38
CA ARG A 46 20.55 0.85 -12.65
C ARG A 46 20.92 0.81 -14.15
N PRO A 47 20.30 -0.02 -15.01
CA PRO A 47 20.60 -0.04 -16.45
C PRO A 47 20.33 1.29 -17.16
N LEU A 48 19.44 2.14 -16.62
CA LEU A 48 19.14 3.48 -17.13
C LEU A 48 20.01 4.59 -16.52
N GLY A 49 21.06 4.22 -15.77
CA GLY A 49 22.06 5.14 -15.21
C GLY A 49 21.69 5.76 -13.86
N TYR A 50 20.61 5.33 -13.22
CA TYR A 50 20.20 5.86 -11.91
C TYR A 50 20.88 5.11 -10.75
N PRO A 51 21.27 5.81 -9.68
CA PRO A 51 21.68 5.16 -8.43
C PRO A 51 20.49 4.42 -7.82
N CYS A 52 20.70 3.20 -7.30
CA CYS A 52 19.62 2.47 -6.65
C CYS A 52 20.14 1.50 -5.59
N SER A 53 19.55 1.54 -4.39
CA SER A 53 19.73 0.55 -3.33
C SER A 53 18.41 -0.09 -2.92
N GLU A 54 18.49 -1.34 -2.47
CA GLU A 54 17.36 -2.09 -1.94
C GLU A 54 17.54 -2.21 -0.43
N HIS A 55 16.44 -2.14 0.31
CA HIS A 55 16.39 -2.18 1.76
C HIS A 55 15.35 -3.21 2.18
N ALA A 56 15.69 -4.05 3.17
CA ALA A 56 14.74 -4.90 3.85
C ALA A 56 14.17 -4.14 5.06
N VAL A 57 12.85 -4.08 5.19
CA VAL A 57 12.15 -3.45 6.33
C VAL A 57 11.26 -4.50 6.98
N GLU A 58 11.44 -4.75 8.27
CA GLU A 58 10.67 -5.71 9.04
C GLU A 58 9.43 -5.03 9.65
N THR A 59 8.26 -5.65 9.51
CA THR A 59 7.01 -5.21 10.14
C THR A 59 6.91 -5.75 11.57
N GLU A 60 6.06 -5.12 12.40
CA GLU A 60 5.81 -5.57 13.78
C GLU A 60 5.30 -7.03 13.86
N ASP A 61 4.55 -7.46 12.85
CA ASP A 61 4.05 -8.82 12.69
C ASP A 61 5.00 -9.75 11.88
N GLY A 62 6.22 -9.31 11.58
CA GLY A 62 7.32 -10.18 11.12
C GLY A 62 7.48 -10.37 9.60
N TYR A 63 6.76 -9.63 8.77
CA TYR A 63 6.98 -9.63 7.31
C TYR A 63 8.22 -8.81 6.96
N ILE A 64 8.96 -9.27 5.94
CA ILE A 64 10.19 -8.63 5.48
C ILE A 64 9.92 -7.99 4.11
N LEU A 65 9.72 -6.68 4.11
CA LEU A 65 9.33 -5.88 2.95
C LEU A 65 10.55 -5.38 2.17
N SER A 66 10.39 -5.21 0.86
CA SER A 66 11.42 -4.60 0.02
C SER A 66 11.12 -3.13 -0.27
N VAL A 67 12.08 -2.26 0.00
CA VAL A 67 12.01 -0.83 -0.32
C VAL A 67 13.16 -0.45 -1.23
N GLN A 68 12.86 0.10 -2.41
CA GLN A 68 13.89 0.68 -3.29
C GLN A 68 14.15 2.15 -2.93
N HIS A 69 15.39 2.58 -3.09
CA HIS A 69 15.85 3.94 -2.83
C HIS A 69 16.70 4.47 -3.98
N ILE A 70 16.26 5.58 -4.59
CA ILE A 70 16.87 6.29 -5.71
C ILE A 70 17.17 7.71 -5.23
N PRO A 71 18.37 7.97 -4.68
CA PRO A 71 18.64 9.22 -3.96
C PRO A 71 18.71 10.48 -4.83
N TYR A 72 18.96 10.34 -6.13
CA TYR A 72 19.03 11.45 -7.08
C TYR A 72 18.96 10.96 -8.53
N GLY A 73 18.60 11.86 -9.45
CA GLY A 73 18.54 11.59 -10.88
C GLY A 73 19.87 11.27 -11.55
N ARG A 74 19.81 10.57 -12.70
CA ARG A 74 20.98 10.08 -13.46
C ARG A 74 21.93 11.19 -13.95
N ARG A 75 21.47 12.45 -14.02
CA ARG A 75 22.26 13.63 -14.41
C ARG A 75 22.64 14.55 -13.24
N ALA A 76 22.37 14.17 -11.99
CA ALA A 76 22.57 15.04 -10.83
C ALA A 76 24.06 15.28 -10.51
N LEU A 77 24.56 16.46 -10.88
CA LEU A 77 25.97 16.87 -10.66
C LEU A 77 26.39 16.82 -9.18
N ALA A 78 25.49 17.21 -8.27
CA ALA A 78 25.81 17.38 -6.85
C ALA A 78 25.68 16.11 -6.00
N LYS A 79 25.09 15.02 -6.53
CA LYS A 79 24.74 13.78 -5.78
C LYS A 79 24.02 14.03 -4.44
N LYS A 80 23.27 15.15 -4.33
CA LYS A 80 22.48 15.50 -3.13
C LYS A 80 21.06 14.95 -3.28
N SER A 81 20.58 14.27 -2.23
CA SER A 81 19.16 13.96 -2.07
C SER A 81 18.36 15.23 -1.78
N GLY A 82 17.18 15.34 -2.39
CA GLY A 82 16.19 16.36 -2.06
C GLY A 82 15.21 15.88 -0.99
N PRO A 83 13.97 16.42 -0.95
CA PRO A 83 12.95 15.96 -0.02
C PRO A 83 12.50 14.52 -0.36
N PRO A 84 12.22 13.68 0.65
CA PRO A 84 11.84 12.29 0.41
C PRO A 84 10.41 12.18 -0.12
N ILE A 85 10.25 11.39 -1.18
CA ILE A 85 8.95 11.04 -1.76
C ILE A 85 8.79 9.52 -1.80
N PHE A 86 7.68 9.03 -1.26
CA PHE A 86 7.39 7.61 -1.13
C PHE A 86 6.28 7.18 -2.11
N LEU A 87 6.59 6.24 -3.00
CA LEU A 87 5.68 5.74 -4.03
C LEU A 87 5.11 4.37 -3.62
N GLN A 88 3.79 4.27 -3.48
CA GLN A 88 3.08 3.05 -3.12
C GLN A 88 2.17 2.55 -4.25
N HIS A 89 2.48 1.35 -4.75
CA HIS A 89 1.77 0.71 -5.85
C HIS A 89 0.33 0.26 -5.48
N GLY A 90 -0.46 -0.09 -6.50
CA GLY A 90 -1.83 -0.60 -6.37
C GLY A 90 -1.97 -2.12 -6.27
N LEU A 91 -3.19 -2.60 -6.45
CA LEU A 91 -3.56 -4.03 -6.44
C LEU A 91 -2.80 -4.79 -7.53
N PHE A 92 -2.22 -5.97 -7.22
CA PHE A 92 -1.36 -6.79 -8.10
C PHE A 92 -0.06 -6.15 -8.63
N GLN A 93 0.23 -4.91 -8.27
CA GLN A 93 1.43 -4.22 -8.69
C GLN A 93 2.58 -4.49 -7.70
N GLY A 94 3.80 -4.14 -8.12
CA GLY A 94 4.96 -3.95 -7.24
C GLY A 94 5.53 -2.55 -7.44
N GLY A 95 6.62 -2.23 -6.75
CA GLY A 95 7.35 -0.98 -6.92
C GLY A 95 7.97 -0.80 -8.30
N ASP A 96 8.23 -1.90 -9.00
CA ASP A 96 8.60 -1.95 -10.43
C ASP A 96 7.65 -1.15 -11.33
N THR A 97 6.36 -1.08 -11.00
CA THR A 97 5.37 -0.37 -11.82
C THR A 97 5.64 1.13 -12.00
N TRP A 98 6.41 1.75 -11.12
CA TRP A 98 6.82 3.16 -11.22
C TRP A 98 8.01 3.39 -12.18
N PHE A 99 8.52 2.34 -12.82
CA PHE A 99 9.73 2.34 -13.66
C PHE A 99 9.60 1.51 -14.97
N MET A 100 8.38 1.11 -15.36
CA MET A 100 8.16 0.23 -16.53
C MET A 100 8.23 0.91 -17.90
N ASN A 101 8.19 2.24 -17.95
CA ASN A 101 8.27 3.00 -19.20
C ASN A 101 9.71 3.55 -19.40
N SER A 102 9.90 4.50 -20.32
CA SER A 102 11.15 5.25 -20.42
C SER A 102 11.43 6.09 -19.15
N ALA A 103 12.63 6.65 -19.06
CA ALA A 103 12.98 7.60 -18.00
C ALA A 103 12.13 8.88 -18.03
N GLU A 104 11.64 9.23 -19.21
CA GLU A 104 10.84 10.41 -19.50
C GLU A 104 9.33 10.18 -19.29
N GLU A 105 8.90 8.91 -19.19
CA GLU A 105 7.49 8.48 -19.05
C GLU A 105 7.16 7.84 -17.69
N SER A 106 8.15 7.50 -16.86
CA SER A 106 7.93 6.82 -15.57
C SER A 106 8.08 7.78 -14.40
N LEU A 107 7.05 7.88 -13.55
CA LEU A 107 7.01 8.84 -12.44
C LEU A 107 8.22 8.73 -11.50
N GLY A 108 8.70 7.52 -11.20
CA GLY A 108 9.86 7.34 -10.32
C GLY A 108 11.15 7.93 -10.90
N PHE A 109 11.35 7.85 -12.22
CA PHE A 109 12.48 8.48 -12.90
C PHE A 109 12.31 10.00 -13.02
N ILE A 110 11.11 10.47 -13.39
CA ILE A 110 10.79 11.90 -13.50
C ILE A 110 11.02 12.63 -12.17
N LEU A 111 10.61 12.04 -11.04
CA LEU A 111 10.82 12.61 -9.72
C LEU A 111 12.31 12.66 -9.33
N ALA A 112 13.08 11.61 -9.62
CA ALA A 112 14.52 11.59 -9.34
C ALA A 112 15.29 12.61 -10.19
N ASP A 113 15.01 12.71 -11.49
CA ASP A 113 15.60 13.74 -12.38
C ASP A 113 15.08 15.16 -12.04
N SER A 114 13.92 15.29 -11.37
CA SER A 114 13.41 16.55 -10.78
C SER A 114 14.01 16.87 -9.40
N GLY A 115 14.92 16.03 -8.87
CA GLY A 115 15.66 16.29 -7.64
C GLY A 115 15.01 15.81 -6.34
N PHE A 116 13.98 14.95 -6.39
CA PHE A 116 13.45 14.29 -5.20
C PHE A 116 14.32 13.10 -4.75
N ASP A 117 14.26 12.79 -3.47
CA ASP A 117 14.81 11.57 -2.88
C ASP A 117 13.74 10.46 -2.95
N VAL A 118 13.81 9.58 -3.96
CA VAL A 118 12.69 8.68 -4.28
C VAL A 118 12.81 7.35 -3.55
N TRP A 119 11.79 7.02 -2.78
CA TRP A 119 11.61 5.74 -2.08
C TRP A 119 10.38 5.01 -2.65
N VAL A 120 10.46 3.70 -2.78
CA VAL A 120 9.37 2.90 -3.37
C VAL A 120 9.13 1.65 -2.54
N GLY A 121 7.90 1.51 -2.03
CA GLY A 121 7.51 0.42 -1.15
C GLY A 121 6.90 -0.77 -1.88
N ASN A 122 7.23 -1.98 -1.43
CA ASN A 122 6.59 -3.23 -1.85
C ASN A 122 5.93 -3.87 -0.62
N VAL A 123 4.62 -4.13 -0.69
CA VAL A 123 3.88 -4.77 0.40
C VAL A 123 4.20 -6.27 0.50
N ARG A 124 3.80 -6.90 1.61
CA ARG A 124 3.86 -8.35 1.81
C ARG A 124 3.16 -9.12 0.68
N GLY A 125 3.68 -10.30 0.35
CA GLY A 125 3.13 -11.17 -0.72
C GLY A 125 3.38 -10.69 -2.16
N THR A 126 3.98 -9.52 -2.38
CA THR A 126 4.52 -9.15 -3.71
C THR A 126 5.73 -10.02 -4.05
N HIS A 127 6.11 -10.07 -5.34
CA HIS A 127 7.29 -10.82 -5.78
C HIS A 127 8.61 -10.24 -5.23
N TRP A 128 8.62 -8.95 -4.89
CA TRP A 128 9.83 -8.22 -4.48
C TRP A 128 10.11 -8.29 -2.97
N SER A 129 9.09 -8.53 -2.15
CA SER A 129 9.25 -8.68 -0.69
C SER A 129 9.82 -10.06 -0.31
N TYR A 130 10.53 -10.11 0.82
CA TYR A 130 11.42 -11.21 1.18
C TYR A 130 10.79 -12.27 2.11
N GLY A 131 9.46 -12.32 2.20
CA GLY A 131 8.73 -13.27 3.02
C GLY A 131 8.50 -12.80 4.46
N HIS A 132 8.78 -13.67 5.42
CA HIS A 132 8.49 -13.49 6.85
C HIS A 132 9.57 -14.17 7.69
N VAL A 133 9.85 -13.64 8.89
CA VAL A 133 10.88 -14.16 9.82
C VAL A 133 10.64 -15.60 10.35
N THR A 134 9.43 -16.13 10.26
CA THR A 134 9.04 -17.43 10.85
C THR A 134 8.10 -18.26 9.97
N LEU A 135 7.18 -17.62 9.26
CA LEU A 135 6.17 -18.32 8.44
C LEU A 135 6.68 -18.54 7.01
N SER A 136 6.41 -19.72 6.46
CA SER A 136 6.67 -20.07 5.06
C SER A 136 5.50 -19.64 4.17
N GLU A 137 5.75 -19.39 2.88
CA GLU A 137 4.70 -19.15 1.89
C GLU A 137 3.73 -20.34 1.71
N ASN A 138 4.08 -21.53 2.21
CA ASN A 138 3.19 -22.69 2.24
C ASN A 138 2.24 -22.67 3.44
N ASP A 139 2.50 -21.87 4.47
CA ASP A 139 1.67 -21.79 5.67
C ASP A 139 0.42 -20.94 5.41
N LYS A 140 -0.74 -21.45 5.80
CA LYS A 140 -2.00 -20.66 5.76
C LYS A 140 -1.87 -19.31 6.48
N ALA A 141 -1.16 -19.30 7.61
CA ALA A 141 -0.95 -18.12 8.44
C ALA A 141 -0.10 -17.04 7.75
N PHE A 142 0.89 -17.39 6.92
CA PHE A 142 1.68 -16.43 6.13
C PHE A 142 0.79 -15.55 5.23
N TRP A 143 -0.39 -16.06 4.90
CA TRP A 143 -1.34 -15.40 4.04
C TRP A 143 -2.46 -14.68 4.82
N ASP A 144 -2.58 -14.80 6.14
CA ASP A 144 -3.79 -14.37 6.88
C ASP A 144 -3.79 -12.89 7.31
N TRP A 145 -3.64 -12.01 6.32
CA TRP A 145 -3.61 -10.55 6.42
C TRP A 145 -4.45 -9.95 5.29
N SER A 146 -4.99 -8.75 5.44
CA SER A 146 -5.78 -8.03 4.41
C SER A 146 -5.22 -6.63 4.15
N TRP A 147 -5.92 -5.81 3.34
CA TRP A 147 -5.49 -4.43 3.05
C TRP A 147 -5.32 -3.56 4.32
N GLN A 148 -6.02 -3.91 5.41
CA GLN A 148 -5.95 -3.22 6.70
C GLN A 148 -4.57 -3.40 7.34
N GLU A 149 -4.05 -4.62 7.34
CA GLU A 149 -2.72 -4.97 7.81
C GLU A 149 -1.62 -4.32 6.93
N LEU A 150 -1.87 -4.12 5.64
CA LEU A 150 -0.96 -3.34 4.78
C LEU A 150 -0.90 -1.85 5.18
N ALA A 151 -2.00 -1.28 5.67
CA ALA A 151 -2.02 0.08 6.18
C ALA A 151 -1.39 0.19 7.58
N GLN A 152 -1.74 -0.76 8.46
CA GLN A 152 -1.36 -0.76 9.88
C GLN A 152 0.09 -1.15 10.11
N TYR A 153 0.59 -2.16 9.40
CA TYR A 153 1.94 -2.70 9.61
C TYR A 153 2.88 -2.34 8.46
N ASP A 154 2.55 -2.66 7.21
CA ASP A 154 3.49 -2.47 6.09
C ASP A 154 3.81 -0.99 5.85
N LEU A 155 2.76 -0.17 5.65
CA LEU A 155 2.95 1.24 5.34
C LEU A 155 3.54 2.01 6.54
N LEU A 156 3.14 1.66 7.77
CA LEU A 156 3.74 2.22 9.00
C LEU A 156 5.24 1.89 9.08
N ALA A 157 5.63 0.63 8.87
CA ALA A 157 7.03 0.21 8.94
C ALA A 157 7.87 0.88 7.85
N MET A 158 7.39 0.90 6.60
CA MET A 158 8.11 1.53 5.49
C MET A 158 8.26 3.05 5.67
N ILE A 159 7.19 3.77 6.04
CA ILE A 159 7.24 5.22 6.29
C ILE A 159 8.11 5.52 7.52
N GLY A 160 8.00 4.74 8.59
CA GLY A 160 8.84 4.88 9.79
C GLY A 160 10.33 4.69 9.50
N TYR A 161 10.68 3.70 8.65
CA TYR A 161 12.05 3.49 8.19
C TYR A 161 12.56 4.67 7.35
N VAL A 162 11.80 5.12 6.35
CA VAL A 162 12.20 6.26 5.49
C VAL A 162 12.33 7.55 6.30
N TYR A 163 11.40 7.81 7.22
CA TYR A 163 11.45 9.00 8.08
C TYR A 163 12.67 8.97 8.99
N SER A 164 13.00 7.81 9.55
CA SER A 164 14.20 7.62 10.39
C SER A 164 15.50 7.75 9.58
N ALA A 165 15.52 7.26 8.34
CA ALA A 165 16.70 7.31 7.47
C ALA A 165 17.00 8.71 6.92
N THR A 166 15.96 9.53 6.72
CA THR A 166 16.06 10.87 6.10
C THR A 166 15.96 12.02 7.09
N ASN A 167 15.41 11.76 8.30
CA ASN A 167 15.07 12.76 9.32
C ASN A 167 14.25 13.93 8.75
N SER A 168 13.37 13.64 7.79
CA SER A 168 12.54 14.60 7.07
C SER A 168 11.16 14.02 6.85
N LYS A 169 10.15 14.89 6.81
CA LYS A 169 8.80 14.48 6.45
C LYS A 169 8.72 14.08 4.97
N ILE A 170 7.80 13.16 4.69
CA ILE A 170 7.69 12.45 3.43
C ILE A 170 6.51 12.97 2.61
N PHE A 171 6.76 13.22 1.32
CA PHE A 171 5.70 13.35 0.32
C PHE A 171 5.21 11.95 -0.05
N TYR A 172 3.90 11.70 0.04
CA TYR A 172 3.35 10.38 -0.30
C TYR A 172 2.68 10.40 -1.68
N VAL A 173 2.89 9.35 -2.47
CA VAL A 173 2.12 9.10 -3.71
C VAL A 173 1.59 7.67 -3.68
N GLY A 174 0.27 7.52 -3.64
CA GLY A 174 -0.39 6.21 -3.73
C GLY A 174 -1.14 6.06 -5.04
N HIS A 175 -1.10 4.86 -5.63
CA HIS A 175 -1.99 4.48 -6.74
C HIS A 175 -2.98 3.41 -6.31
N SER A 176 -4.28 3.56 -6.65
CA SER A 176 -5.30 2.52 -6.43
C SER A 176 -5.29 2.02 -4.98
N GLN A 177 -4.95 0.76 -4.70
CA GLN A 177 -4.84 0.23 -3.32
C GLN A 177 -3.87 1.03 -2.43
N GLY A 178 -2.79 1.59 -2.99
CA GLY A 178 -1.88 2.46 -2.23
C GLY A 178 -2.59 3.70 -1.66
N THR A 179 -3.73 4.10 -2.20
CA THR A 179 -4.52 5.23 -1.66
C THR A 179 -5.38 4.84 -0.47
N ILE A 180 -6.04 3.68 -0.48
CA ILE A 180 -6.82 3.23 0.69
C ILE A 180 -5.91 2.88 1.87
N MET A 181 -4.72 2.32 1.59
CA MET A 181 -3.68 2.13 2.59
C MET A 181 -3.29 3.46 3.25
N ALA A 182 -3.09 4.51 2.47
CA ALA A 182 -2.76 5.85 2.97
C ALA A 182 -3.89 6.45 3.79
N LEU A 183 -5.12 6.44 3.27
CA LEU A 183 -6.30 6.98 3.97
C LEU A 183 -6.51 6.31 5.33
N ALA A 184 -6.32 4.99 5.43
CA ALA A 184 -6.39 4.27 6.69
C ALA A 184 -5.18 4.58 7.60
N ALA A 185 -3.95 4.56 7.07
CA ALA A 185 -2.75 4.83 7.86
C ALA A 185 -2.69 6.25 8.41
N PHE A 186 -3.22 7.25 7.70
CA PHE A 186 -3.27 8.64 8.15
C PHE A 186 -4.27 8.88 9.30
N THR A 187 -5.10 7.89 9.65
CA THR A 187 -5.86 7.92 10.91
C THR A 187 -4.96 7.68 12.14
N MET A 188 -3.76 7.14 11.95
CA MET A 188 -2.79 6.86 13.01
C MET A 188 -1.90 8.10 13.28
N PRO A 189 -1.90 8.68 14.49
CA PRO A 189 -1.17 9.93 14.78
C PRO A 189 0.34 9.85 14.58
N ASN A 190 0.94 8.67 14.76
CA ASN A 190 2.36 8.42 14.52
C ASN A 190 2.71 8.49 13.02
N VAL A 191 1.84 8.00 12.13
CA VAL A 191 2.06 8.09 10.67
C VAL A 191 1.91 9.52 10.18
N VAL A 192 0.82 10.21 10.52
CA VAL A 192 0.51 11.53 9.95
C VAL A 192 1.55 12.60 10.33
N GLN A 193 2.26 12.43 11.46
CA GLN A 193 3.37 13.31 11.86
C GLN A 193 4.62 13.17 10.94
N MET A 194 4.79 12.02 10.28
CA MET A 194 5.90 11.74 9.36
C MET A 194 5.61 12.18 7.91
N ILE A 195 4.38 12.56 7.60
CA ILE A 195 3.92 12.95 6.25
C ILE A 195 3.88 14.48 6.12
N GLU A 196 4.31 14.99 4.97
CA GLU A 196 4.19 16.41 4.61
C GLU A 196 2.93 16.66 3.78
N SER A 197 2.71 15.86 2.74
CA SER A 197 1.49 15.89 1.92
C SER A 197 1.32 14.57 1.16
N ALA A 198 0.14 14.34 0.58
CA ALA A 198 -0.16 13.10 -0.14
C ALA A 198 -0.90 13.35 -1.47
N ALA A 199 -0.41 12.76 -2.55
CA ALA A 199 -1.09 12.65 -3.83
C ALA A 199 -1.72 11.26 -3.97
N LEU A 200 -3.05 11.20 -4.20
CA LEU A 200 -3.80 9.95 -4.30
C LEU A 200 -4.29 9.75 -5.73
N LEU A 201 -3.59 8.91 -6.49
CA LEU A 201 -3.87 8.61 -7.89
C LEU A 201 -4.91 7.47 -7.98
N CYS A 202 -6.02 7.72 -8.67
CA CYS A 202 -7.17 6.81 -8.73
C CYS A 202 -7.63 6.35 -7.32
N PRO A 203 -8.07 7.28 -6.46
CA PRO A 203 -8.31 7.01 -5.06
C PRO A 203 -9.44 5.98 -4.81
N ILE A 204 -9.20 5.07 -3.87
CA ILE A 204 -10.15 4.06 -3.41
C ILE A 204 -10.46 4.34 -1.93
N SER A 205 -11.74 4.32 -1.58
CA SER A 205 -12.24 4.46 -0.20
C SER A 205 -13.43 3.53 0.06
N TYR A 206 -14.34 3.42 -0.91
CA TYR A 206 -15.49 2.53 -0.94
C TYR A 206 -15.68 1.99 -2.37
N LEU A 207 -16.26 0.79 -2.52
CA LEU A 207 -16.40 0.11 -3.83
C LEU A 207 -17.84 -0.12 -4.28
N ASP A 208 -18.84 0.42 -3.58
CA ASP A 208 -20.28 0.25 -3.79
C ASP A 208 -20.73 0.42 -5.24
N HIS A 209 -20.11 1.37 -5.95
CA HIS A 209 -20.47 1.78 -7.31
C HIS A 209 -19.48 1.24 -8.36
N ILE A 210 -18.71 0.19 -8.05
CA ILE A 210 -17.76 -0.37 -9.01
C ILE A 210 -18.48 -1.00 -10.21
N SER A 211 -18.08 -0.60 -11.42
CA SER A 211 -18.67 -1.04 -12.68
C SER A 211 -17.98 -2.27 -13.30
N SER A 212 -16.84 -2.72 -12.75
CA SER A 212 -16.12 -3.89 -13.26
C SER A 212 -16.97 -5.16 -13.13
N ARG A 213 -17.32 -5.72 -14.28
CA ARG A 213 -18.12 -6.95 -14.41
C ARG A 213 -17.41 -8.16 -13.80
N PHE A 214 -16.08 -8.24 -13.95
CA PHE A 214 -15.26 -9.27 -13.32
C PHE A 214 -15.39 -9.22 -11.80
N VAL A 215 -15.28 -8.03 -11.21
CA VAL A 215 -15.35 -7.83 -9.75
C VAL A 215 -16.74 -8.12 -9.23
N LEU A 216 -17.78 -7.55 -9.84
CA LEU A 216 -19.16 -7.79 -9.44
C LEU A 216 -19.53 -9.28 -9.50
N ARG A 217 -19.02 -10.02 -10.49
CA ARG A 217 -19.21 -11.47 -10.59
C ARG A 217 -18.41 -12.23 -9.52
N ALA A 218 -17.15 -11.88 -9.28
CA ALA A 218 -16.34 -12.50 -8.23
C ALA A 218 -16.96 -12.32 -6.83
N VAL A 219 -17.51 -11.14 -6.54
CA VAL A 219 -18.28 -10.85 -5.32
C VAL A 219 -19.56 -11.67 -5.27
N GLY A 220 -20.33 -11.69 -6.36
CA GLY A 220 -21.61 -12.43 -6.46
C GLY A 220 -21.47 -13.94 -6.35
N LEU A 221 -20.35 -14.51 -6.79
CA LEU A 221 -20.00 -15.92 -6.63
C LEU A 221 -19.41 -16.26 -5.25
N HIS A 222 -19.18 -15.26 -4.39
CA HIS A 222 -18.45 -15.39 -3.13
C HIS A 222 -17.11 -16.13 -3.32
N LEU A 223 -16.38 -15.73 -4.37
CA LEU A 223 -15.16 -16.39 -4.82
C LEU A 223 -14.08 -16.43 -3.72
N ASP A 224 -14.08 -15.43 -2.83
CA ASP A 224 -13.29 -15.39 -1.61
C ASP A 224 -13.60 -16.57 -0.67
N GLN A 225 -14.88 -16.80 -0.37
CA GLN A 225 -15.33 -17.87 0.52
C GLN A 225 -15.10 -19.25 -0.10
N LEU A 226 -15.39 -19.39 -1.40
CA LEU A 226 -15.17 -20.64 -2.14
C LEU A 226 -13.69 -21.05 -2.09
N LEU A 227 -12.78 -20.15 -2.44
CA LEU A 227 -11.35 -20.44 -2.52
C LEU A 227 -10.75 -20.71 -1.14
N LEU A 228 -11.15 -19.97 -0.10
CA LEU A 228 -10.74 -20.27 1.27
C LEU A 228 -11.27 -21.62 1.76
N THR A 229 -12.46 -22.04 1.34
CA THR A 229 -13.06 -23.34 1.70
C THR A 229 -12.30 -24.51 1.08
N ILE A 230 -11.84 -24.38 -0.16
CA ILE A 230 -11.03 -25.41 -0.84
C ILE A 230 -9.52 -25.29 -0.57
N GLY A 231 -9.12 -24.55 0.47
CA GLY A 231 -7.74 -24.46 0.95
C GLY A 231 -6.81 -23.57 0.12
N ILE A 232 -7.33 -22.79 -0.83
CA ILE A 232 -6.53 -21.89 -1.65
C ILE A 232 -6.29 -20.59 -0.89
N HIS A 233 -5.05 -20.41 -0.44
CA HIS A 233 -4.64 -19.25 0.35
C HIS A 233 -3.83 -18.23 -0.46
N GLN A 234 -3.30 -18.62 -1.62
CA GLN A 234 -2.62 -17.76 -2.59
C GLN A 234 -3.22 -17.99 -3.99
N LEU A 235 -3.66 -16.93 -4.67
CA LEU A 235 -3.98 -17.01 -6.10
C LEU A 235 -2.75 -16.69 -6.95
N ASN A 236 -2.30 -17.65 -7.75
CA ASN A 236 -1.35 -17.38 -8.82
C ASN A 236 -2.08 -17.51 -10.16
N PHE A 237 -2.47 -16.38 -10.76
CA PHE A 237 -3.18 -16.34 -12.05
C PHE A 237 -2.36 -16.85 -13.25
N ARG A 238 -1.06 -17.10 -13.07
CA ARG A 238 -0.22 -17.80 -14.06
C ARG A 238 -0.18 -19.32 -13.85
N SER A 239 -0.72 -19.85 -12.76
CA SER A 239 -0.80 -21.30 -12.53
C SER A 239 -2.02 -21.90 -13.23
N ASN A 240 -1.97 -23.18 -13.61
CA ASN A 240 -3.08 -23.87 -14.26
C ASN A 240 -4.41 -23.72 -13.48
N MET A 241 -4.34 -23.79 -12.15
CA MET A 241 -5.48 -23.59 -11.26
C MET A 241 -5.98 -22.13 -11.30
N GLY A 242 -5.06 -21.15 -11.28
CA GLY A 242 -5.43 -19.73 -11.39
C GLY A 242 -6.02 -19.35 -12.75
N ILE A 243 -5.59 -20.02 -13.83
CA ILE A 243 -6.19 -19.87 -15.18
C ILE A 243 -7.61 -20.46 -15.17
N GLN A 244 -7.83 -21.66 -14.64
CA GLN A 244 -9.18 -22.23 -14.52
C GLN A 244 -10.12 -21.38 -13.66
N ILE A 245 -9.61 -20.78 -12.58
CA ILE A 245 -10.37 -19.83 -11.75
C ILE A 245 -10.70 -18.56 -12.55
N LEU A 246 -9.74 -18.03 -13.31
CA LEU A 246 -9.96 -16.90 -14.20
C LEU A 246 -11.08 -17.21 -15.20
N ASP A 247 -10.97 -18.31 -15.95
CA ASP A 247 -11.96 -18.78 -16.92
C ASP A 247 -13.35 -18.98 -16.29
N SER A 248 -13.44 -19.47 -15.05
CA SER A 248 -14.73 -19.66 -14.35
C SER A 248 -15.46 -18.35 -14.03
N VAL A 249 -14.71 -17.26 -13.82
CA VAL A 249 -15.28 -15.91 -13.73
C VAL A 249 -15.50 -15.34 -15.13
N CYS A 250 -14.61 -15.63 -16.07
CA CYS A 250 -14.57 -15.09 -17.42
C CYS A 250 -15.34 -15.95 -18.43
N ASP A 251 -16.65 -16.00 -18.20
CA ASP A 251 -17.64 -16.38 -19.21
C ASP A 251 -17.49 -15.56 -20.50
N GLY A 252 -17.94 -16.10 -21.63
CA GLY A 252 -17.60 -15.68 -23.01
C GLY A 252 -17.99 -14.25 -23.43
N HIS A 253 -18.45 -13.44 -22.48
CA HIS A 253 -18.76 -12.02 -22.60
C HIS A 253 -17.74 -11.09 -21.92
N MET A 254 -16.64 -11.60 -21.35
CA MET A 254 -15.58 -10.79 -20.71
C MET A 254 -14.19 -11.14 -21.24
N ASP A 255 -13.47 -10.14 -21.76
CA ASP A 255 -12.06 -10.29 -22.14
C ASP A 255 -11.17 -10.23 -20.88
N CYS A 256 -10.68 -11.40 -20.48
CA CYS A 256 -9.78 -11.57 -19.34
C CYS A 256 -8.32 -11.83 -19.74
N ASN A 257 -7.97 -11.69 -21.03
CA ASN A 257 -6.58 -11.79 -21.48
C ASN A 257 -5.68 -10.72 -20.83
N ASN A 258 -6.28 -9.64 -20.31
CA ASN A 258 -5.65 -8.69 -19.41
C ASN A 258 -6.48 -8.55 -18.11
N LEU A 259 -6.15 -9.36 -17.10
CA LEU A 259 -6.80 -9.33 -15.78
C LEU A 259 -6.80 -7.94 -15.13
N LEU A 260 -5.75 -7.12 -15.31
CA LEU A 260 -5.75 -5.76 -14.78
C LEU A 260 -6.85 -4.93 -15.44
N ALA A 261 -6.94 -4.94 -16.78
CA ALA A 261 -8.00 -4.24 -17.50
C ALA A 261 -9.42 -4.78 -17.20
N ALA A 262 -9.57 -6.08 -16.93
CA ALA A 262 -10.83 -6.65 -16.47
C ALA A 262 -11.29 -6.05 -15.12
N ILE A 263 -10.34 -5.71 -14.23
CA ILE A 263 -10.60 -5.13 -12.90
C ILE A 263 -10.70 -3.59 -12.95
N THR A 264 -9.78 -2.92 -13.65
CA THR A 264 -9.68 -1.44 -13.68
C THR A 264 -10.52 -0.81 -14.79
N GLY A 265 -11.08 -1.60 -15.70
CA GLY A 265 -11.75 -1.14 -16.91
C GLY A 265 -10.84 -1.04 -18.13
N PRO A 266 -11.42 -0.91 -19.33
CA PRO A 266 -10.69 -0.91 -20.60
C PRO A 266 -9.84 0.35 -20.79
N LEU A 267 -8.60 0.16 -21.26
CA LEU A 267 -7.67 1.25 -21.61
C LEU A 267 -8.07 1.90 -22.95
N ASN A 268 -8.89 2.94 -22.90
CA ASN A 268 -9.21 3.75 -24.06
C ASN A 268 -8.15 4.85 -24.31
N ARG A 269 -7.63 4.91 -25.54
CA ARG A 269 -6.85 6.02 -26.16
C ARG A 269 -5.35 6.21 -25.91
N TYR A 270 -4.64 5.33 -25.20
CA TYR A 270 -3.16 5.30 -25.25
C TYR A 270 -2.64 3.86 -25.42
N ARG A 271 -2.20 3.51 -26.64
CA ARG A 271 -1.53 2.23 -26.91
C ARG A 271 -0.46 2.39 -27.98
N ASP A 272 0.80 2.31 -27.57
CA ASP A 272 1.90 1.98 -28.49
C ASP A 272 1.67 0.57 -29.04
N PRO A 273 1.60 0.36 -30.37
CA PRO A 273 1.35 -0.96 -30.95
C PRO A 273 2.39 -2.02 -30.55
N CYS A 274 3.63 -1.60 -30.23
CA CYS A 274 4.72 -2.49 -29.84
C CYS A 274 4.60 -3.06 -28.41
N ARG A 275 3.66 -2.60 -27.58
CA ARG A 275 3.47 -3.06 -26.19
C ARG A 275 2.43 -4.18 -26.06
N SER A 276 2.28 -5.03 -27.08
CA SER A 276 1.38 -6.20 -27.09
C SER A 276 2.00 -7.49 -26.55
N ALA A 277 2.98 -7.39 -25.65
CA ALA A 277 3.39 -8.55 -24.85
C ALA A 277 2.29 -8.86 -23.80
N PRO A 278 2.04 -10.14 -23.45
CA PRO A 278 1.24 -10.47 -22.29
C PRO A 278 2.02 -10.08 -21.04
N PHE A 279 1.79 -8.86 -20.55
CA PHE A 279 2.36 -8.34 -19.30
C PHE A 279 1.79 -9.10 -18.11
N GLY A 280 2.31 -10.30 -17.89
CA GLY A 280 2.00 -11.07 -16.71
C GLY A 280 2.54 -10.32 -15.48
N PHE A 281 1.65 -9.93 -14.59
CA PHE A 281 2.05 -9.45 -13.27
C PHE A 281 2.79 -10.61 -12.53
N PRO A 282 3.97 -10.38 -11.93
CA PRO A 282 4.68 -11.42 -11.17
C PRO A 282 4.10 -11.61 -9.76
N ASN A 283 3.18 -10.74 -9.32
CA ASN A 283 2.71 -10.68 -7.94
C ASN A 283 1.64 -11.72 -7.62
N ARG A 284 1.70 -12.21 -6.37
CA ARG A 284 0.86 -13.30 -5.88
C ARG A 284 -0.49 -12.73 -5.44
N GLY A 285 -1.53 -13.10 -6.16
CA GLY A 285 -2.87 -12.50 -6.17
C GLY A 285 -3.76 -12.74 -4.96
N LYS A 286 -3.22 -13.02 -3.75
CA LYS A 286 -4.08 -13.05 -2.55
C LYS A 286 -4.79 -11.72 -2.33
N LEU A 287 -4.13 -10.62 -2.67
CA LEU A 287 -4.66 -9.27 -2.68
C LEU A 287 -6.08 -9.18 -3.31
N LEU A 288 -6.35 -9.93 -4.39
CA LEU A 288 -7.70 -9.96 -4.97
C LEU A 288 -8.74 -10.54 -4.03
N LEU A 289 -8.43 -11.63 -3.33
CA LEU A 289 -9.43 -12.37 -2.58
C LEU A 289 -10.03 -11.53 -1.46
N GLN A 290 -9.22 -10.75 -0.75
CA GLN A 290 -9.72 -9.88 0.32
C GLN A 290 -10.29 -8.56 -0.19
N TRP A 291 -9.97 -8.18 -1.42
CA TRP A 291 -10.53 -7.03 -2.10
C TRP A 291 -11.90 -7.35 -2.73
N VAL A 292 -12.11 -8.61 -3.16
CA VAL A 292 -13.43 -9.20 -3.52
C VAL A 292 -14.22 -9.58 -2.28
N SER A 293 -13.55 -10.03 -1.20
CA SER A 293 -14.21 -10.32 0.08
C SER A 293 -14.83 -9.05 0.68
N ARG A 294 -15.83 -9.27 1.54
CA ARG A 294 -16.82 -8.28 2.01
C ARG A 294 -16.27 -7.12 2.87
N LYS A 295 -14.97 -6.83 2.86
CA LYS A 295 -14.32 -5.75 3.64
C LYS A 295 -14.40 -4.35 2.97
N LEU A 296 -14.91 -4.23 1.73
CA LEU A 296 -14.96 -2.96 0.98
C LEU A 296 -16.35 -2.57 0.44
N LEU A 297 -17.38 -3.37 0.74
CA LEU A 297 -18.79 -3.09 0.39
C LEU A 297 -19.60 -2.99 1.69
N PRO A 298 -20.21 -1.84 2.02
CA PRO A 298 -20.97 -1.66 3.24
C PRO A 298 -22.27 -2.46 3.18
N GLY A 299 -22.53 -3.24 4.23
CA GLY A 299 -23.72 -4.10 4.31
C GLY A 299 -23.64 -5.20 5.36
N VAL A 300 -22.45 -5.55 5.84
CA VAL A 300 -22.27 -6.52 6.94
C VAL A 300 -21.48 -5.88 8.07
N ARG A 301 -22.02 -5.97 9.29
CA ARG A 301 -21.39 -5.43 10.51
C ARG A 301 -20.09 -6.16 10.81
N THR A 302 -18.96 -5.48 10.65
CA THR A 302 -17.73 -5.78 11.39
C THR A 302 -17.77 -5.06 12.74
N SER A 303 -18.09 -5.78 13.80
CA SER A 303 -17.75 -5.37 15.17
C SER A 303 -16.23 -5.27 15.30
N SER A 304 -15.74 -4.30 16.09
CA SER A 304 -14.31 -3.89 16.21
C SER A 304 -13.69 -3.51 14.84
N ILE A 305 -13.55 -2.24 14.44
CA ILE A 305 -12.65 -1.21 15.01
C ILE A 305 -13.21 0.19 14.64
N ILE A 306 -14.31 0.63 15.26
CA ILE A 306 -14.67 2.05 15.37
C ILE A 306 -15.36 2.24 16.73
N HIS A 307 -14.74 2.94 17.67
CA HIS A 307 -15.48 3.49 18.81
C HIS A 307 -16.42 4.58 18.29
N LYS A 308 -17.70 4.24 18.11
CA LYS A 308 -18.76 5.22 17.81
C LYS A 308 -18.82 6.26 18.93
N LYS A 309 -18.20 7.43 18.70
CA LYS A 309 -18.66 8.67 19.36
C LYS A 309 -20.04 9.01 18.78
N PRO A 310 -20.98 9.56 19.57
CA PRO A 310 -22.23 10.07 19.04
C PRO A 310 -21.98 11.21 18.06
N GLU A 311 -22.70 11.22 16.95
CA GLU A 311 -22.69 12.35 16.01
C GLU A 311 -23.35 13.58 16.67
N PRO A 312 -22.77 14.78 16.58
CA PRO A 312 -23.49 16.01 16.87
C PRO A 312 -24.47 16.30 15.73
N SER A 313 -25.73 16.59 16.07
CA SER A 313 -26.76 16.97 15.12
C SER A 313 -26.43 18.29 14.43
N PHE A 314 -26.17 18.26 13.11
CA PHE A 314 -26.04 19.47 12.30
C PHE A 314 -27.41 19.90 11.77
N SER A 315 -27.74 21.17 12.01
CA SER A 315 -28.92 21.83 11.43
C SER A 315 -28.69 22.21 9.98
N ASN A 316 -29.70 22.06 9.13
CA ASN A 316 -29.68 22.51 7.73
C ASN A 316 -29.57 24.04 7.63
N ASP A 317 -28.49 24.55 7.04
CA ASP A 317 -28.40 25.91 6.51
C ASP A 317 -27.72 25.87 5.12
N PRO A 318 -28.44 26.16 4.01
CA PRO A 318 -27.97 25.87 2.65
C PRO A 318 -27.20 27.03 1.99
N HIS A 319 -26.33 27.76 2.70
CA HIS A 319 -25.49 28.81 2.10
C HIS A 319 -24.05 28.90 2.61
N ARG A 320 -23.11 28.16 1.99
CA ARG A 320 -21.75 28.69 1.74
C ARG A 320 -20.99 27.96 0.62
N HIS A 321 -20.60 28.72 -0.39
CA HIS A 321 -19.63 28.32 -1.41
C HIS A 321 -18.17 28.55 -0.95
N LEU A 322 -17.24 27.99 -1.73
CA LEU A 322 -15.82 28.37 -1.89
C LEU A 322 -14.79 27.88 -0.86
N CYS A 323 -14.09 26.82 -1.29
CA CYS A 323 -12.63 26.63 -1.17
C CYS A 323 -12.11 26.34 -2.60
N LYS A 324 -10.88 26.62 -3.07
CA LYS A 324 -9.69 27.35 -2.57
C LYS A 324 -9.16 26.93 -1.20
N VAL A 325 -7.93 26.41 -1.06
CA VAL A 325 -6.80 26.25 -2.02
C VAL A 325 -6.52 24.77 -2.22
#